data_AF-A0A7K2WR25-F1
#
_entry.id   AF-A0A7K2WR25-F1
#
_cell.length_a   1.000
_cell.length_b   1.000
_cell.length_c   1.000
_cell.angle_alpha   90.00
_cell.angle_beta   90.00
_cell.angle_gamma   90.00
#
_symmetry.space_group_name_H-M   'P 1'
#
loop_
_entity.id
_entity.type
_entity.pdbx_description
1 polymer ?
#
loop_
_entity_poly.entity_id
_entity_poly.type
_entity_poly.pdbx_seq_one_letter_code
_entity_poly.pdbx_strand_id
1 'polypeptide(L)'
;RRYADYLAADGFTALNMVSSISAFVLGLSMLPFFYNVWKTTKFGKKVEEDDPWGYGRSLEWATSCPPPRHNFLTLPKIRSESPAFDLHHPAIRALEEEINRPVDSTTVAPGDKQR
;
A
#
# COMPACT_ATOMS: atom_id res chain seq x y z
N ARG A 1 18.08 -0.48 -30.85
CA ARG A 1 18.29 0.37 -29.64
C ARG A 1 19.75 0.82 -29.60
N ARG A 2 20.06 1.96 -28.97
CA ARG A 2 21.41 2.59 -28.94
C ARG A 2 21.90 3.11 -30.32
N TYR A 3 20.98 3.58 -31.16
CA TYR A 3 21.34 4.34 -32.37
C TYR A 3 21.33 5.83 -32.04
N ALA A 4 22.39 6.55 -32.42
CA ALA A 4 22.51 7.98 -32.16
C ALA A 4 21.86 8.84 -33.25
N ASP A 5 21.76 8.33 -34.47
CA ASP A 5 21.18 9.03 -35.62
C ASP A 5 20.44 8.04 -36.54
N TYR A 6 19.59 8.55 -37.44
CA TYR A 6 18.81 7.81 -38.42
C TYR A 6 18.63 8.63 -39.72
N LEU A 7 18.42 7.97 -40.86
CA LEU A 7 18.24 8.65 -42.13
C LEU A 7 16.80 9.18 -42.26
N ALA A 8 16.63 10.32 -42.95
CA ALA A 8 15.29 10.87 -43.22
C ALA A 8 14.41 9.92 -44.06
N ALA A 9 15.03 9.06 -44.89
CA ALA A 9 14.36 8.04 -45.69
C ALA A 9 13.75 6.90 -44.84
N ASP A 10 14.17 6.73 -43.58
CA ASP A 10 13.72 5.65 -42.71
C ASP A 10 12.28 5.85 -42.20
N GLY A 11 11.72 7.06 -42.35
CA GLY A 11 10.33 7.36 -41.98
C GLY A 11 10.09 7.48 -40.46
N PHE A 12 11.13 7.40 -39.63
CA PHE A 12 10.98 7.45 -38.16
C PHE A 12 10.91 8.85 -37.56
N THR A 13 11.07 9.91 -38.37
CA THR A 13 11.13 11.30 -37.90
C THR A 13 9.90 11.70 -37.10
N ALA A 14 8.70 11.37 -37.59
CA ALA A 14 7.45 11.74 -36.91
C ALA A 14 7.31 11.04 -35.54
N LEU A 15 7.65 9.76 -35.47
CA LEU A 15 7.56 8.98 -34.23
C LEU A 15 8.58 9.45 -33.18
N ASN A 16 9.82 9.74 -33.61
CA ASN A 16 10.83 10.32 -32.73
C ASN A 16 10.45 11.72 -32.24
N MET A 17 9.81 12.54 -33.08
CA MET A 17 9.31 13.86 -32.69
C MET A 17 8.20 13.76 -31.64
N VAL A 18 7.22 12.88 -31.84
CA VAL A 18 6.16 12.62 -30.84
C VAL A 18 6.78 12.15 -29.52
N SER A 19 7.71 11.19 -29.58
CA SER A 19 8.40 10.68 -28.38
C SER A 19 9.15 11.80 -27.64
N SER A 20 9.81 12.69 -28.37
CA SER A 20 10.53 13.83 -27.78
C SER A 20 9.58 14.80 -27.09
N ILE A 21 8.46 15.15 -27.74
CA ILE A 21 7.43 16.02 -27.15
C ILE A 21 6.89 15.38 -25.86
N SER A 22 6.53 14.10 -25.90
CA SER A 22 6.05 13.38 -24.71
C SER A 22 7.10 13.32 -23.60
N ALA A 23 8.38 13.17 -23.93
CA ALA A 23 9.46 13.18 -22.95
C ALA A 23 9.60 14.55 -22.25
N PHE A 24 9.46 15.66 -23.00
CA PHE A 24 9.42 17.00 -22.39
C PHE A 24 8.17 17.21 -21.53
N VAL A 25 7.01 16.76 -21.97
CA VAL A 25 5.76 16.82 -21.17
C VAL A 25 5.90 16.01 -19.88
N LEU A 26 6.47 14.80 -19.97
CA LEU A 26 6.79 13.99 -18.80
C LEU A 26 7.77 14.74 -17.88
N GLY A 27 8.82 15.34 -18.44
CA GLY A 27 9.74 16.25 -17.76
C GLY A 27 9.03 17.34 -16.96
N LEU A 28 8.10 18.05 -17.61
CA LEU A 28 7.32 19.13 -17.01
C LEU A 28 6.33 18.63 -15.95
N SER A 29 5.84 17.40 -16.06
CA SER A 29 4.93 16.80 -15.07
C SER A 29 5.56 16.63 -13.68
N MET A 30 6.89 16.64 -13.57
CA MET A 30 7.56 16.66 -12.26
C MET A 30 7.41 18.00 -11.52
N LEU A 31 7.14 19.11 -12.21
CA LEU A 31 6.95 20.42 -11.56
C LEU A 31 5.78 20.44 -10.55
N PRO A 32 4.54 20.04 -10.92
CA PRO A 32 3.46 19.98 -9.94
C PRO A 32 3.72 18.96 -8.83
N PHE A 33 4.45 17.87 -9.10
CA PHE A 33 4.87 16.92 -8.06
C PHE A 33 5.77 17.58 -7.02
N PHE A 34 6.86 18.24 -7.44
CA PHE A 34 7.75 18.94 -6.52
C PHE A 34 7.05 20.08 -5.78
N TYR A 35 6.19 20.83 -6.47
CA TYR A 35 5.38 21.86 -5.85
C TYR A 35 4.47 21.29 -4.76
N ASN A 36 3.82 20.15 -5.03
CA ASN A 36 2.96 19.48 -4.06
C ASN A 36 3.78 19.05 -2.83
N VAL A 37 4.91 18.38 -3.02
CA VAL A 37 5.81 17.96 -1.93
C VAL A 37 6.29 19.15 -1.09
N TRP A 38 6.72 20.25 -1.72
CA TRP A 38 7.15 21.46 -1.01
C TRP A 38 6.01 22.07 -0.20
N LYS A 39 4.83 22.22 -0.82
CA LYS A 39 3.65 22.80 -0.17
C LYS A 39 3.18 21.95 1.00
N THR A 40 3.07 20.63 0.85
CA THR A 40 2.59 19.73 1.92
C THR A 40 3.60 19.62 3.06
N THR A 41 4.90 19.66 2.77
CA THR A 41 5.94 19.63 3.82
C THR A 41 5.96 20.90 4.65
N LYS A 42 5.69 22.08 4.05
CA LYS A 42 5.74 23.38 4.75
C LYS A 42 4.40 23.81 5.35
N PHE A 43 3.29 23.52 4.69
CA PHE A 43 1.96 24.05 5.03
C PHE A 43 0.89 22.97 5.14
N GLY A 44 1.24 21.69 4.98
CA GLY A 44 0.28 20.59 5.09
C GLY A 44 -0.34 20.51 6.49
N LYS A 45 -1.61 20.10 6.55
CA LYS A 45 -2.24 19.74 7.83
C LYS A 45 -1.53 18.53 8.40
N LYS A 46 -1.21 18.58 9.70
CA LYS A 46 -0.65 17.44 10.41
C LYS A 46 -1.75 16.41 10.60
N VAL A 47 -1.40 15.14 10.37
CA VAL A 47 -2.25 14.00 10.69
C VAL A 47 -1.96 13.64 12.14
N GLU A 48 -3.00 13.46 12.95
CA GLU A 48 -2.89 13.04 14.37
C GLU A 48 -3.25 11.56 14.56
N GLU A 49 -3.67 10.88 13.49
CA GLU A 49 -4.04 9.47 13.44
C GLU A 49 -2.85 8.59 13.00
N ASP A 50 -2.83 7.34 13.46
CA ASP A 50 -1.80 6.36 13.10
C ASP A 50 -1.93 5.89 11.63
N ASP A 51 -3.15 5.87 11.09
CA ASP A 51 -3.43 5.47 9.71
C ASP A 51 -4.25 6.54 8.95
N PRO A 52 -3.60 7.47 8.22
CA PRO A 52 -4.29 8.49 7.43
C PRO A 52 -5.14 7.95 6.27
N TRP A 53 -4.94 6.68 5.88
CA TRP A 53 -5.65 6.06 4.75
C TRP A 53 -6.77 5.11 5.20
N GLY A 54 -6.84 4.83 6.51
CA GLY A 54 -7.88 4.07 7.19
C GLY A 54 -7.80 2.54 7.04
N TYR A 55 -7.15 2.00 6.02
CA TYR A 55 -7.09 0.54 5.77
C TYR A 55 -5.67 0.00 5.56
N GLY A 56 -4.68 0.64 6.20
CA GLY A 56 -3.30 0.18 6.25
C GLY A 56 -3.17 -1.22 6.85
N ARG A 57 -2.39 -2.09 6.19
CA ARG A 57 -2.29 -3.53 6.54
C ARG A 57 -1.04 -3.85 7.37
N SER A 58 0.11 -3.42 6.85
CA SER A 58 1.44 -3.63 7.43
C SER A 58 1.61 -2.91 8.77
N LEU A 59 2.59 -3.34 9.57
CA LEU A 59 2.89 -2.75 10.90
C LEU A 59 3.20 -1.25 10.86
N GLU A 60 3.60 -0.70 9.72
CA GLU A 60 3.88 0.73 9.57
C GLU A 60 2.66 1.62 9.82
N TRP A 61 1.43 1.07 9.73
CA TRP A 61 0.17 1.77 9.99
C TRP A 61 -0.39 1.54 11.41
N ALA A 62 0.42 0.92 12.28
CA ALA A 62 0.13 0.75 13.70
C ALA A 62 0.99 1.67 14.59
N THR A 63 1.74 2.61 14.00
CA THR A 63 2.56 3.58 14.71
C THR A 63 2.11 5.01 14.40
N SER A 64 2.47 5.95 15.26
CA SER A 64 2.07 7.35 15.14
C SER A 64 2.65 8.02 13.89
N CYS A 65 1.94 9.02 13.38
CA CYS A 65 2.40 9.88 12.29
C CYS A 65 2.72 11.29 12.84
N PRO A 66 4.00 11.69 13.02
CA PRO A 66 5.25 11.04 12.62
C PRO A 66 5.70 9.90 13.57
N PRO A 67 6.48 8.93 13.07
CA PRO A 67 6.93 7.81 13.88
C PRO A 67 7.94 8.25 14.95
N PRO A 68 7.92 7.64 16.15
CA PRO A 68 8.88 7.93 17.21
C PRO A 68 10.28 7.45 16.82
N ARG A 69 11.32 7.95 17.51
CA ARG A 69 12.73 7.62 17.22
C ARG A 69 13.02 6.11 17.15
N HIS A 70 12.31 5.31 17.93
CA HIS A 70 12.47 3.85 17.99
C HIS A 70 11.35 3.08 17.27
N ASN A 71 10.71 3.73 16.29
CA ASN A 71 9.62 3.23 15.43
C ASN A 71 8.31 2.87 16.12
N PHE A 72 8.32 2.20 17.27
CA PHE A 72 7.12 1.74 17.97
C PHE A 72 7.14 2.11 19.46
N LEU A 73 6.00 2.55 19.98
CA LEU A 73 5.77 2.69 21.42
C LEU A 73 5.24 1.37 22.01
N THR A 74 4.29 0.74 21.30
CA THR A 74 3.71 -0.55 21.64
C THR A 74 3.60 -1.39 20.36
N LEU A 75 3.86 -2.70 20.47
CA LEU A 75 3.73 -3.62 19.35
C LEU A 75 2.36 -4.31 19.40
N PRO A 76 1.54 -4.24 18.33
CA PRO A 76 0.30 -5.00 18.26
C PRO A 76 0.60 -6.50 18.13
N LYS A 77 -0.32 -7.34 18.63
CA LYS A 77 -0.18 -8.79 18.53
C LYS A 77 -0.39 -9.25 17.08
N ILE A 78 0.66 -9.78 16.47
CA ILE A 78 0.66 -10.28 15.08
C ILE A 78 -0.09 -11.61 15.03
N ARG A 79 -1.17 -11.66 14.24
CA ARG A 79 -2.00 -12.87 14.03
C ARG A 79 -2.22 -13.22 12.57
N SER A 80 -1.93 -12.30 11.66
CA SER A 80 -2.12 -12.42 10.21
C SER A 80 -1.03 -11.62 9.46
N GLU A 81 -1.03 -11.65 8.13
CA GLU A 81 -0.19 -10.75 7.31
C GLU A 81 -0.60 -9.27 7.40
N SER A 82 -1.76 -8.95 7.98
CA SER A 82 -2.31 -7.60 8.09
C SER A 82 -2.54 -7.15 9.54
N PRO A 83 -1.47 -7.07 10.36
CA PRO A 83 -1.60 -6.81 11.79
C PRO A 83 -2.14 -5.41 12.15
N ALA A 84 -1.90 -4.38 11.35
CA ALA A 84 -2.45 -3.05 11.60
C ALA A 84 -3.95 -2.99 11.29
N PHE A 85 -4.37 -3.63 10.19
CA PHE A 85 -5.78 -3.73 9.83
C PHE A 85 -6.59 -4.48 10.90
N ASP A 86 -6.06 -5.60 11.40
CA ASP A 86 -6.69 -6.42 12.44
C ASP A 86 -6.86 -5.69 13.78
N LEU A 87 -6.00 -4.70 14.04
CA LEU A 87 -6.07 -3.83 15.21
C LEU A 87 -7.19 -2.81 15.06
N HIS A 88 -7.26 -2.14 13.90
CA HIS A 88 -8.24 -1.09 13.61
C HIS A 88 -9.63 -1.64 13.27
N HIS A 89 -9.73 -2.87 12.75
CA HIS A 89 -10.98 -3.51 12.29
C HIS A 89 -11.23 -4.88 12.94
N PRO A 90 -11.43 -4.94 14.27
CA PRO A 90 -11.59 -6.21 14.97
C PRO A 90 -12.86 -6.98 14.54
N ALA A 91 -13.91 -6.26 14.10
CA ALA A 91 -15.14 -6.88 13.62
C ALA A 91 -14.94 -7.64 12.31
N ILE A 92 -14.12 -7.10 11.39
CA ILE A 92 -13.84 -7.75 10.10
C ILE A 92 -12.99 -9.00 10.33
N ARG A 93 -11.97 -8.91 11.19
CA ARG A 93 -11.16 -10.07 11.57
C ARG A 93 -12.01 -11.18 12.17
N ALA A 94 -12.91 -10.86 13.10
CA ALA A 94 -13.78 -11.87 13.74
C ALA A 94 -14.69 -12.58 12.72
N LEU A 95 -15.17 -11.84 11.71
CA LEU A 95 -15.95 -12.38 10.61
C LEU A 95 -15.11 -13.31 9.71
N GLU A 96 -13.89 -12.92 9.39
CA GLU A 96 -12.97 -13.74 8.60
C GLU A 96 -12.55 -15.01 9.36
N GLU A 97 -12.29 -14.91 10.65
CA GLU A 97 -12.05 -16.06 11.53
C GLU A 97 -13.26 -17.01 11.57
N GLU A 98 -14.49 -16.49 11.56
CA GLU A 98 -15.71 -17.31 11.52
C GLU A 98 -15.88 -18.02 10.17
N ILE A 99 -15.67 -17.31 9.06
CA ILE A 99 -15.77 -17.86 7.71
C ILE A 99 -14.70 -18.93 7.47
N ASN A 100 -13.48 -18.68 7.93
CA ASN A 100 -12.34 -19.59 7.76
C ASN A 100 -12.27 -20.67 8.84
N ARG A 101 -13.17 -20.65 9.83
CA ARG A 101 -13.26 -21.72 10.81
C ARG A 101 -13.56 -23.01 10.05
N PRO A 102 -12.71 -24.05 10.14
CA PRO A 102 -13.05 -25.32 9.54
C PRO A 102 -14.37 -25.76 10.14
N VAL A 103 -15.38 -26.01 9.28
CA VAL A 103 -16.64 -26.60 9.70
C VAL A 103 -16.27 -27.84 10.47
N ASP A 104 -16.62 -27.82 11.75
CA ASP A 104 -16.30 -28.81 12.75
C ASP A 104 -16.14 -30.19 12.10
N SER A 105 -14.92 -30.74 12.11
CA SER A 105 -14.68 -32.14 11.79
C SER A 105 -15.26 -32.96 12.95
N THR A 106 -16.57 -32.84 13.17
CA THR A 106 -17.37 -33.78 13.94
C THR A 106 -17.54 -35.03 13.09
N THR A 107 -16.43 -35.69 12.76
CA THR A 107 -16.44 -37.14 12.84
C THR A 107 -16.48 -37.47 14.33
N VAL A 108 -17.65 -37.29 14.94
CA VAL A 108 -17.96 -38.01 16.17
C VAL A 108 -17.82 -39.47 15.77
N ALA A 109 -16.74 -40.12 16.22
CA ALA A 109 -16.61 -41.55 16.05
C ALA A 109 -17.91 -42.18 16.63
N PRO A 110 -18.57 -43.13 15.95
CA PRO A 110 -19.88 -43.65 16.36
C PRO A 110 -19.95 -44.33 17.75
N GLY A 111 -18.94 -44.20 18.60
CA GLY A 111 -18.79 -44.89 19.88
C GLY A 111 -18.64 -44.02 21.13
N ASP A 112 -18.50 -42.69 21.06
CA ASP A 112 -18.29 -41.84 22.24
C ASP A 112 -19.60 -41.41 22.94
N LYS A 113 -20.48 -42.39 23.18
CA LYS A 113 -21.46 -42.33 24.27
C LYS A 113 -21.08 -43.39 25.29
N GLN A 114 -20.20 -43.03 26.21
CA GLN A 114 -19.95 -43.80 27.43
C GLN A 114 -20.41 -42.96 28.63
N ARG A 115 -21.55 -43.40 29.18
CA ARG A 115 -22.12 -43.21 30.53
C ARG A 115 -21.95 -41.88 31.26
#